data_AF-A0A8I0IGH0-F1
#
_entry.id   AF-A0A8I0IGH0-F1
#
_cell.length_a   1.000
_cell.length_b   1.000
_cell.length_c   1.000
_cell.angle_alpha   90.00
_cell.angle_beta   90.00
_cell.angle_gamma   90.00
#
_symmetry.space_group_name_H-M   'P 1'
#
loop_
_entity.id
_entity.type
_entity.pdbx_description
1 polymer ?
#
loop_
_entity_poly.entity_id
_entity_poly.type
_entity_poly.pdbx_seq_one_letter_code
_entity_poly.pdbx_strand_id
1 'polypeptide(L)'
;MTDMSLRLPTTHFRAVLDLGQRPAAQTPLPTALGKPNLYAEYDDDDLITALYVGYETGQVHLETTPSGDVEHHFHLANGDDSDLSPFGVADTRVLVEWSTRLIVDLHRRMPDLLDEVDEAAAWHDAGFDLYVCEVEEPRKLDLIEVDIEGELLTLPWLGSGAVEHDHIEGDDHPIALSWTPQGSSDAVPIAEAWLDPRTDQPLTKALPGIDWDAVGWGRDEVLPWLEAIYMNHHVLPDAAGTILTGVLERLGGIDGTD
;
A
#
# COMPACT_ATOMS: atom_id res chain seq x y z
N MET A 1 19.80 5.93 -6.06
CA MET A 1 19.68 5.95 -4.60
C MET A 1 19.19 7.32 -4.23
N THR A 2 17.88 7.40 -4.05
CA THR A 2 17.11 8.61 -3.75
C THR A 2 17.64 9.32 -2.51
N ASP A 3 17.68 10.65 -2.55
CA ASP A 3 18.08 11.47 -1.41
C ASP A 3 16.95 11.56 -0.38
N MET A 4 17.04 10.73 0.65
CA MET A 4 16.06 10.69 1.75
C MET A 4 16.01 11.98 2.58
N SER A 5 16.95 12.92 2.40
CA SER A 5 16.90 14.22 3.08
C SER A 5 15.82 15.17 2.55
N LEU A 6 15.26 14.86 1.37
CA LEU A 6 14.14 15.60 0.76
C LEU A 6 12.78 15.08 1.22
N ARG A 7 12.76 14.08 2.10
CA ARG A 7 11.51 13.52 2.62
C ARG A 7 10.82 14.52 3.53
N LEU A 8 9.53 14.73 3.28
CA LEU A 8 8.67 15.48 4.20
C LEU A 8 8.64 14.77 5.56
N PRO A 9 8.48 15.52 6.66
CA PRO A 9 8.43 14.90 7.98
C PRO A 9 7.25 13.94 8.07
N THR A 10 7.47 12.78 8.70
CA THR A 10 6.39 11.90 9.13
C THR A 10 5.44 12.67 10.04
N THR A 11 4.14 12.57 9.76
CA THR A 11 3.08 13.20 10.54
C THR A 11 2.37 12.15 11.38
N HIS A 12 1.88 12.56 12.55
CA HIS A 12 1.07 11.70 13.40
C HIS A 12 -0.40 12.04 13.19
N PHE A 13 -1.20 11.06 12.81
CA PHE A 13 -2.62 11.23 12.52
C PHE A 13 -3.48 10.28 13.34
N ARG A 14 -4.69 10.73 13.67
CA ARG A 14 -5.65 9.99 14.49
C ARG A 14 -6.97 9.88 13.75
N ALA A 15 -7.48 8.66 13.61
CA ALA A 15 -8.80 8.39 13.06
C ALA A 15 -9.68 7.75 14.13
N VAL A 16 -10.85 8.31 14.37
CA VAL A 16 -11.86 7.73 15.26
C VAL A 16 -12.98 7.16 14.40
N LEU A 17 -13.10 5.83 14.37
CA LEU A 17 -13.99 5.11 13.47
C LEU A 17 -14.95 4.19 14.24
N ASP A 18 -16.12 3.91 13.65
CA ASP A 18 -17.06 2.90 14.16
C ASP A 18 -16.69 1.49 13.66
N LEU A 19 -15.71 0.89 14.33
CA LEU A 19 -15.27 -0.47 14.04
C LEU A 19 -16.09 -1.55 14.74
N GLY A 20 -17.19 -1.23 15.43
CA GLY A 20 -18.12 -2.22 16.00
C GLY A 20 -17.49 -3.39 16.77
N GLN A 21 -17.93 -4.61 16.47
CA GLN A 21 -17.37 -5.83 17.06
C GLN A 21 -16.10 -6.25 16.32
N ARG A 22 -15.16 -6.89 17.04
CA ARG A 22 -13.87 -7.33 16.51
C ARG A 22 -13.62 -8.81 16.81
N PRO A 23 -14.19 -9.74 16.03
CA PRO A 23 -14.12 -11.17 16.32
C PRO A 23 -12.70 -11.75 16.19
N ALA A 24 -11.88 -11.20 15.26
CA ALA A 24 -10.50 -11.61 15.08
C ALA A 24 -9.65 -11.31 16.33
N ALA A 25 -9.83 -10.12 16.91
CA ALA A 25 -9.16 -9.71 18.16
C ALA A 25 -9.40 -10.63 19.38
N GLN A 26 -10.39 -11.54 19.31
CA GLN A 26 -10.63 -12.55 20.36
C GLN A 26 -9.80 -13.82 20.19
N THR A 27 -9.05 -13.94 19.09
CA THR A 27 -8.23 -15.10 18.74
C THR A 27 -6.76 -14.68 18.84
N PRO A 28 -6.02 -15.10 19.88
CA PRO A 28 -4.62 -14.69 20.01
C PRO A 28 -3.76 -15.32 18.91
N LEU A 29 -2.97 -14.50 18.23
CA LEU A 29 -2.01 -14.96 17.23
C LEU A 29 -0.80 -15.67 17.86
N PRO A 30 -0.12 -16.56 17.11
CA PRO A 30 1.10 -17.19 17.57
C PRO A 30 2.23 -16.17 17.75
N THR A 31 2.65 -15.93 19.00
CA THR A 31 3.68 -14.93 19.31
C THR A 31 5.06 -15.26 18.74
N ALA A 32 5.32 -16.53 18.42
CA ALA A 32 6.60 -16.97 17.84
C ALA A 32 6.83 -16.45 16.41
N LEU A 33 5.75 -16.06 15.71
CA LEU A 33 5.83 -15.51 14.36
C LEU A 33 6.09 -14.00 14.33
N GLY A 34 5.95 -13.31 15.47
CA GLY A 34 5.99 -11.86 15.53
C GLY A 34 4.69 -11.21 15.07
N LYS A 35 4.76 -9.91 14.73
CA LYS A 35 3.64 -9.13 14.20
C LYS A 35 3.53 -9.34 12.67
N PRO A 36 2.36 -9.70 12.13
CA PRO A 36 2.19 -9.77 10.68
C PRO A 36 2.12 -8.38 10.04
N ASN A 37 2.56 -8.29 8.78
CA ASN A 37 2.18 -7.20 7.89
C ASN A 37 0.81 -7.50 7.30
N LEU A 38 -0.11 -6.53 7.36
CA LEU A 38 -1.48 -6.68 6.86
C LEU A 38 -1.70 -5.76 5.67
N TYR A 39 -2.33 -6.30 4.63
CA TYR A 39 -2.80 -5.54 3.49
C TYR A 39 -4.16 -6.08 3.05
N ALA A 40 -5.04 -5.21 2.57
CA ALA A 40 -6.34 -5.61 2.08
C ALA A 40 -6.78 -4.74 0.92
N GLU A 41 -7.53 -5.34 0.01
CA GLU A 41 -8.09 -4.69 -1.17
C GLU A 41 -9.57 -5.02 -1.24
N TYR A 42 -10.34 -4.11 -1.84
CA TYR A 42 -11.74 -4.34 -2.19
C TYR A 42 -11.92 -4.07 -3.68
N ASP A 43 -12.39 -5.07 -4.39
CA ASP A 43 -12.83 -4.97 -5.77
C ASP A 43 -14.34 -4.64 -5.76
N ASP A 44 -14.69 -3.42 -6.15
CA ASP A 44 -16.08 -2.95 -6.23
C ASP A 44 -16.83 -3.52 -7.45
N ASP A 45 -16.11 -3.95 -8.49
CA ASP A 45 -16.71 -4.55 -9.69
C ASP A 45 -17.20 -5.98 -9.39
N ASP A 46 -16.35 -6.79 -8.73
CA ASP A 46 -16.65 -8.17 -8.38
C ASP A 46 -17.20 -8.34 -6.94
N LEU A 47 -17.21 -7.27 -6.14
CA LEU A 47 -17.60 -7.23 -4.74
C LEU A 47 -16.80 -8.23 -3.90
N ILE A 48 -15.49 -8.22 -4.08
CA ILE A 48 -14.55 -9.14 -3.45
C ILE A 48 -13.63 -8.37 -2.51
N THR A 49 -13.38 -8.91 -1.32
CA THR A 49 -12.31 -8.45 -0.44
C THR A 49 -11.16 -9.45 -0.49
N ALA A 50 -9.94 -8.96 -0.70
CA ALA A 50 -8.71 -9.71 -0.51
C ALA A 50 -8.03 -9.29 0.80
N LEU A 51 -7.43 -10.25 1.51
CA LEU A 51 -6.65 -10.01 2.72
C LEU A 51 -5.33 -10.78 2.63
N TYR A 52 -4.24 -10.06 2.84
CA TYR A 52 -2.88 -10.55 2.83
C TYR A 52 -2.30 -10.44 4.24
N VAL A 53 -1.83 -11.57 4.79
CA VAL A 53 -1.25 -11.62 6.14
C VAL A 53 0.17 -12.19 6.05
N GLY A 54 1.15 -11.29 5.99
CA GLY A 54 2.54 -11.59 5.69
C GLY A 54 3.44 -11.69 6.92
N TYR A 55 4.40 -12.61 6.86
CA TYR A 55 5.52 -12.76 7.79
C TYR A 55 6.81 -12.96 6.98
N GLU A 56 7.97 -12.90 7.63
CA GLU A 56 9.27 -13.16 6.99
C GLU A 56 9.32 -14.55 6.32
N THR A 57 8.62 -15.55 6.86
CA THR A 57 8.63 -16.92 6.32
C THR A 57 7.65 -17.17 5.18
N GLY A 58 6.76 -16.22 4.88
CA GLY A 58 5.71 -16.36 3.88
C GLY A 58 4.40 -15.70 4.33
N GLN A 59 3.32 -15.96 3.59
CA GLN A 59 2.05 -15.26 3.76
C GLN A 59 0.86 -16.23 3.65
N VAL A 60 -0.25 -15.88 4.29
CA VAL A 60 -1.57 -16.42 3.94
C VAL A 60 -2.36 -15.33 3.21
N HIS A 61 -2.84 -15.67 2.01
CA HIS A 61 -3.71 -14.83 1.20
C HIS A 61 -5.11 -15.42 1.28
N LEU A 62 -6.10 -14.57 1.57
CA LEU A 62 -7.50 -14.92 1.65
C LEU A 62 -8.32 -14.02 0.73
N GLU A 63 -9.35 -14.58 0.13
CA GLU A 63 -10.28 -13.86 -0.74
C GLU A 63 -11.71 -14.26 -0.40
N THR A 64 -12.63 -13.29 -0.39
CA THR A 64 -14.06 -13.61 -0.31
C THR A 64 -14.60 -14.01 -1.67
N THR A 65 -15.45 -15.02 -1.73
CA THR A 65 -16.18 -15.33 -2.96
C THR A 65 -17.44 -14.46 -3.06
N PRO A 66 -18.04 -14.32 -4.26
CA PRO A 66 -19.35 -13.69 -4.41
C PRO A 66 -20.49 -14.38 -3.62
N SER A 67 -20.30 -15.63 -3.19
CA SER A 67 -21.24 -16.35 -2.30
C SER A 67 -21.04 -16.02 -0.81
N GLY A 68 -20.01 -15.25 -0.47
CA GLY A 68 -19.64 -14.90 0.90
C GLY A 68 -18.81 -15.98 1.62
N ASP A 69 -18.30 -16.97 0.88
CA ASP A 69 -17.34 -17.94 1.41
C ASP A 69 -15.93 -17.31 1.42
N VAL A 70 -14.98 -17.92 2.12
CA VAL A 70 -13.59 -17.47 2.16
C VAL A 70 -12.69 -18.57 1.63
N GLU A 71 -11.97 -18.26 0.55
CA GLU A 71 -10.90 -19.10 0.01
C GLU A 71 -9.56 -18.59 0.52
N HIS A 72 -8.56 -19.48 0.57
CA HIS A 72 -7.21 -19.09 0.96
C HIS A 72 -6.16 -20.01 0.35
N HIS A 73 -4.98 -19.45 0.12
CA HIS A 73 -3.76 -20.16 -0.21
C HIS A 73 -2.55 -19.53 0.51
N PHE A 74 -1.38 -20.13 0.33
CA PHE A 74 -0.16 -19.63 0.96
C PHE A 74 0.85 -19.18 -0.07
N HIS A 75 1.67 -18.21 0.31
CA HIS A 75 2.87 -17.82 -0.41
C HIS A 75 4.08 -18.19 0.42
N LEU A 76 5.12 -18.72 -0.22
CA LEU A 76 6.42 -18.95 0.41
C LEU A 76 7.18 -17.62 0.58
N ALA A 77 8.29 -17.63 1.33
CA ALA A 77 9.12 -16.43 1.55
C ALA A 77 9.68 -15.79 0.25
N ASN A 78 9.67 -16.52 -0.87
CA ASN A 78 10.07 -16.02 -2.18
C ASN A 78 8.89 -15.57 -3.05
N GLY A 79 7.67 -15.50 -2.50
CA GLY A 79 6.45 -15.08 -3.21
C GLY A 79 5.76 -16.18 -4.03
N ASP A 80 6.31 -17.40 -4.08
CA ASP A 80 5.69 -18.49 -4.85
C ASP A 80 4.41 -19.00 -4.17
N ASP A 81 3.35 -19.17 -4.97
CA ASP A 81 2.12 -19.84 -4.56
C ASP A 81 2.38 -21.27 -4.06
N SER A 82 1.68 -21.65 -2.99
CA SER A 82 1.80 -22.96 -2.35
C SER A 82 0.50 -23.41 -1.70
N ASP A 83 0.11 -24.66 -1.96
CA ASP A 83 -0.96 -25.35 -1.21
C ASP A 83 -0.51 -25.75 0.20
N LEU A 84 0.80 -25.76 0.45
CA LEU A 84 1.40 -26.11 1.73
C LEU A 84 1.76 -24.86 2.50
N SER A 85 1.29 -24.78 3.74
CA SER A 85 1.61 -23.67 4.62
C SER A 85 3.12 -23.59 4.89
N PRO A 86 3.75 -22.39 4.78
CA PRO A 86 5.14 -22.18 5.19
C PRO A 86 5.31 -22.19 6.72
N PHE A 87 4.21 -22.15 7.46
CA PHE A 87 4.20 -22.09 8.92
C PHE A 87 4.10 -23.48 9.56
N GLY A 88 4.38 -23.57 10.86
CA GLY A 88 4.15 -24.79 11.62
C GLY A 88 2.66 -25.14 11.68
N VAL A 89 2.29 -26.42 11.61
CA VAL A 89 0.89 -26.90 11.53
C VAL A 89 -0.04 -26.29 12.60
N ALA A 90 0.46 -26.15 13.84
CA ALA A 90 -0.33 -25.57 14.92
C ALA A 90 -0.61 -24.08 14.68
N ASP A 91 0.38 -23.35 14.19
CA ASP A 91 0.31 -21.91 13.91
C ASP A 91 -0.54 -21.65 12.66
N THR A 92 -0.37 -22.45 11.59
CA THR A 92 -1.19 -22.40 10.38
C THR A 92 -2.68 -22.41 10.70
N ARG A 93 -3.12 -23.32 11.57
CA ARG A 93 -4.53 -23.43 11.92
C ARG A 93 -5.06 -22.18 12.62
N VAL A 94 -4.27 -21.62 13.55
CA VAL A 94 -4.64 -20.40 14.28
C VAL A 94 -4.65 -19.20 13.34
N LEU A 95 -3.66 -19.10 12.45
CA LEU A 95 -3.57 -18.04 11.45
C LEU A 95 -4.78 -18.05 10.52
N VAL A 96 -5.09 -19.19 9.91
CA VAL A 96 -6.26 -19.28 9.02
C VAL A 96 -7.55 -18.93 9.77
N GLU A 97 -7.75 -19.42 10.99
CA GLU A 97 -8.93 -19.08 11.78
C GLU A 97 -9.02 -17.58 12.10
N TRP A 98 -7.92 -16.96 12.51
CA TRP A 98 -7.86 -15.52 12.81
C TRP A 98 -8.09 -14.69 11.54
N SER A 99 -7.40 -15.01 10.44
CA SER A 99 -7.49 -14.28 9.18
C SER A 99 -8.87 -14.41 8.56
N THR A 100 -9.50 -15.59 8.60
CA THR A 100 -10.89 -15.79 8.13
C THR A 100 -11.86 -14.93 8.93
N ARG A 101 -11.68 -14.80 10.25
CA ARG A 101 -12.53 -13.90 11.06
C ARG A 101 -12.31 -12.43 10.71
N LEU A 102 -11.07 -12.05 10.40
CA LEU A 102 -10.71 -10.68 10.03
C LEU A 102 -11.33 -10.31 8.68
N ILE A 103 -11.09 -11.09 7.63
CA ILE A 103 -11.61 -10.81 6.28
C ILE A 103 -13.14 -10.81 6.23
N VAL A 104 -13.81 -11.69 6.97
CA VAL A 104 -15.28 -11.71 7.03
C VAL A 104 -15.85 -10.46 7.70
N ASP A 105 -15.20 -9.95 8.75
CA ASP A 105 -15.64 -8.71 9.40
C ASP A 105 -15.32 -7.49 8.54
N LEU A 106 -14.14 -7.47 7.91
CA LEU A 106 -13.72 -6.43 6.99
C LEU A 106 -14.67 -6.33 5.79
N HIS A 107 -14.96 -7.44 5.12
CA HIS A 107 -15.82 -7.49 3.94
C HIS A 107 -17.23 -6.96 4.23
N ARG A 108 -17.78 -7.22 5.42
CA ARG A 108 -19.11 -6.70 5.82
C ARG A 108 -19.16 -5.18 5.98
N ARG A 109 -18.00 -4.54 6.07
CA ARG A 109 -17.86 -3.09 6.22
C ARG A 109 -17.55 -2.40 4.90
N MET A 110 -17.22 -3.16 3.86
CA MET A 110 -17.02 -2.61 2.54
C MET A 110 -18.38 -2.39 1.85
N PRO A 111 -18.53 -1.32 1.03
CA PRO A 111 -17.51 -0.30 0.74
C PRO A 111 -17.40 0.82 1.78
N ASP A 112 -18.39 0.99 2.66
CA ASP A 112 -18.51 2.15 3.57
C ASP A 112 -17.24 2.47 4.38
N LEU A 113 -16.47 1.45 4.80
CA LEU A 113 -15.21 1.64 5.51
C LEU A 113 -14.13 2.30 4.64
N LEU A 114 -14.08 2.02 3.34
CA LEU A 114 -13.14 2.69 2.43
C LEU A 114 -13.50 4.15 2.26
N ASP A 115 -14.78 4.48 2.12
CA ASP A 115 -15.23 5.87 2.06
C ASP A 115 -14.80 6.66 3.32
N GLU A 116 -14.92 6.05 4.50
CA GLU A 116 -14.48 6.64 5.78
C GLU A 116 -12.96 6.78 5.87
N VAL A 117 -12.19 5.81 5.35
CA VAL A 117 -10.72 5.88 5.28
C VAL A 117 -10.27 6.98 4.32
N ASP A 118 -10.92 7.10 3.16
CA ASP A 118 -10.63 8.12 2.16
C ASP A 118 -10.98 9.52 2.68
N GLU A 119 -12.09 9.66 3.41
CA GLU A 119 -12.41 10.92 4.08
C GLU A 119 -11.37 11.27 5.14
N ALA A 120 -10.95 10.31 5.96
CA ALA A 120 -9.91 10.52 6.96
C ALA A 120 -8.56 10.94 6.32
N ALA A 121 -8.19 10.31 5.20
CA ALA A 121 -7.01 10.69 4.40
C ALA A 121 -7.14 12.12 3.84
N ALA A 122 -8.31 12.49 3.30
CA ALA A 122 -8.55 13.85 2.81
C ALA A 122 -8.45 14.91 3.93
N TRP A 123 -8.85 14.58 5.17
CA TRP A 123 -8.66 15.46 6.32
C TRP A 123 -7.18 15.61 6.68
N HIS A 124 -6.41 14.52 6.64
CA HIS A 124 -4.95 14.58 6.81
C HIS A 124 -4.32 15.50 5.75
N ASP A 125 -4.69 15.34 4.48
CA ASP A 125 -4.14 16.13 3.37
C ASP A 125 -4.54 17.61 3.44
N ALA A 126 -5.69 17.91 4.04
CA ALA A 126 -6.11 19.26 4.38
C ALA A 126 -5.35 19.87 5.59
N GLY A 127 -4.48 19.08 6.24
CA GLY A 127 -3.62 19.49 7.35
C GLY A 127 -4.24 19.31 8.73
N PHE A 128 -5.30 18.51 8.88
CA PHE A 128 -5.86 18.15 10.18
C PHE A 128 -5.11 16.96 10.80
N ASP A 129 -5.14 16.86 12.14
CA ASP A 129 -4.45 15.83 12.91
C ASP A 129 -5.40 14.81 13.56
N LEU A 130 -6.70 14.92 13.26
CA LEU A 130 -7.76 14.10 13.81
C LEU A 130 -8.97 14.08 12.85
N TYR A 131 -9.41 12.87 12.50
CA TYR A 131 -10.71 12.59 11.91
C TYR A 131 -11.63 11.88 12.92
N VAL A 132 -12.92 12.19 12.89
CA VAL A 132 -13.95 11.52 13.71
C VAL A 132 -15.16 11.25 12.82
N CYS A 133 -15.50 9.96 12.65
CA CYS A 133 -16.63 9.53 11.85
C CYS A 133 -17.96 10.10 12.39
N GLU A 134 -18.93 10.30 11.50
CA GLU A 134 -20.28 10.69 11.90
C GLU A 134 -21.05 9.49 12.48
N VAL A 135 -21.73 9.67 13.62
CA VAL A 135 -22.59 8.63 14.19
C VAL A 135 -23.94 9.19 14.63
N GLU A 136 -25.01 8.51 14.23
CA GLU A 136 -26.39 8.93 14.55
C GLU A 136 -26.75 8.73 16.04
N GLU A 137 -26.22 7.68 16.67
CA GLU A 137 -26.51 7.32 18.06
C GLU A 137 -25.23 7.08 18.87
N PRO A 138 -25.19 7.46 20.17
CA PRO A 138 -24.05 7.22 21.03
C PRO A 138 -23.63 5.74 21.07
N ARG A 139 -22.43 5.46 20.62
CA ARG A 139 -21.82 4.12 20.60
C ARG A 139 -20.33 4.20 20.91
N LYS A 140 -19.71 3.04 21.11
CA LYS A 140 -18.27 2.96 21.32
C LYS A 140 -17.57 3.08 19.97
N LEU A 141 -16.67 4.05 19.85
CA LEU A 141 -15.79 4.22 18.71
C LEU A 141 -14.38 3.71 19.06
N ASP A 142 -13.61 3.43 18.03
CA ASP A 142 -12.22 3.00 18.13
C ASP A 142 -11.30 4.11 17.61
N LEU A 143 -10.28 4.46 18.42
CA LEU A 143 -9.21 5.35 18.02
C LEU A 143 -8.11 4.53 17.36
N ILE A 144 -7.67 4.99 16.20
CA ILE A 144 -6.53 4.49 15.44
C ILE A 144 -5.51 5.61 15.40
N GLU A 145 -4.26 5.30 15.74
CA GLU A 145 -3.15 6.24 15.72
C GLU A 145 -2.12 5.70 14.72
N VAL A 146 -1.78 6.50 13.72
CA VAL A 146 -0.85 6.11 12.65
C VAL A 146 0.20 7.19 12.41
N ASP A 147 1.39 6.76 12.03
CA ASP A 147 2.46 7.62 11.55
C ASP A 147 2.47 7.56 10.03
N ILE A 148 2.08 8.67 9.39
CA ILE A 148 1.99 8.77 7.93
C ILE A 148 3.34 9.25 7.40
N GLU A 149 3.94 8.42 6.56
CA GLU A 149 5.22 8.69 5.93
C GLU A 149 5.11 9.90 5.01
N GLY A 150 5.89 10.96 5.27
CA GLY A 150 5.91 12.11 4.38
C GLY A 150 6.50 11.77 3.01
N GLU A 151 5.91 12.32 1.96
CA GLU A 151 6.36 12.15 0.57
C GLU A 151 7.80 12.65 0.36
N LEU A 152 8.48 12.08 -0.63
CA LEU A 152 9.73 12.63 -1.13
C LEU A 152 9.44 13.87 -1.98
N LEU A 153 9.98 15.02 -1.60
CA LEU A 153 9.85 16.24 -2.39
C LEU A 153 10.53 16.06 -3.74
N THR A 154 9.72 15.95 -4.79
CA THR A 154 10.19 16.01 -6.16
C THR A 154 10.14 17.46 -6.63
N LEU A 155 11.22 17.93 -7.25
CA LEU A 155 11.18 19.22 -7.93
C LEU A 155 10.18 19.12 -9.09
N PRO A 156 9.44 20.19 -9.42
CA PRO A 156 8.73 20.25 -10.70
C PRO A 156 9.68 19.95 -11.85
N TRP A 157 9.18 19.41 -12.95
CA TRP A 157 10.00 19.17 -14.14
C TRP A 157 10.73 20.44 -14.58
N LEU A 158 12.07 20.40 -14.56
CA LEU A 158 12.93 21.54 -14.93
C LEU A 158 13.54 21.43 -16.33
N GLY A 159 13.36 20.28 -16.98
CA GLY A 159 13.80 20.07 -18.36
C GLY A 159 12.93 20.83 -19.37
N SER A 160 13.31 20.72 -20.64
CA SER A 160 12.52 21.24 -21.75
C SER A 160 11.26 20.40 -21.96
N GLY A 161 10.25 20.97 -22.63
CA GLY A 161 9.04 20.23 -22.99
C GLY A 161 8.17 19.87 -21.78
N ALA A 162 7.46 18.74 -21.88
CA ALA A 162 6.61 18.20 -20.83
C ALA A 162 6.97 16.73 -20.57
N VAL A 163 6.61 16.23 -19.40
CA VAL A 163 6.76 14.82 -19.05
C VAL A 163 5.48 14.24 -18.50
N GLU A 164 5.27 12.97 -18.79
CA GLU A 164 4.20 12.13 -18.30
C GLU A 164 4.80 10.78 -17.91
N HIS A 165 4.16 10.05 -17.02
CA HIS A 165 4.58 8.70 -16.65
C HIS A 165 3.37 7.79 -16.70
N ASP A 166 3.56 6.62 -17.29
CA ASP A 166 2.51 5.64 -17.53
C ASP A 166 2.98 4.26 -17.09
N HIS A 167 2.05 3.46 -16.59
CA HIS A 167 2.29 2.04 -16.35
C HIS A 167 2.61 1.32 -17.65
N ILE A 168 3.62 0.46 -17.62
CA ILE A 168 3.98 -0.41 -18.75
C ILE A 168 3.79 -1.88 -18.36
N GLU A 169 3.76 -2.77 -19.36
CA GLU A 169 3.66 -4.20 -19.11
C GLU A 169 4.92 -4.72 -18.39
N GLY A 170 4.71 -5.43 -17.28
CA GLY A 170 5.75 -6.15 -16.54
C GLY A 170 5.33 -6.41 -15.10
N ASP A 171 6.08 -7.27 -14.42
CA ASP A 171 5.90 -7.55 -13.00
C ASP A 171 6.36 -6.33 -12.17
N ASP A 172 5.82 -6.18 -10.96
CA ASP A 172 6.19 -5.12 -10.00
C ASP A 172 5.85 -3.68 -10.42
N HIS A 173 4.69 -3.53 -11.09
CA HIS A 173 4.10 -2.24 -11.47
C HIS A 173 5.07 -1.26 -12.14
N PRO A 174 5.77 -1.64 -13.22
CA PRO A 174 6.77 -0.78 -13.83
C PRO A 174 6.11 0.43 -14.49
N ILE A 175 6.80 1.57 -14.44
CA ILE A 175 6.39 2.80 -15.13
C ILE A 175 7.46 3.24 -16.13
N ALA A 176 7.01 3.85 -17.24
CA ALA A 176 7.87 4.56 -18.16
C ALA A 176 7.66 6.07 -18.03
N LEU A 177 8.76 6.81 -17.94
CA LEU A 177 8.77 8.26 -18.08
C LEU A 177 8.86 8.63 -19.57
N SER A 178 7.86 9.33 -20.06
CA SER A 178 7.79 9.86 -21.41
C SER A 178 8.03 11.36 -21.42
N TRP A 179 8.81 11.83 -22.40
CA TRP A 179 9.12 13.23 -22.63
C TRP A 179 8.55 13.69 -23.96
N THR A 180 7.80 14.78 -23.93
CA THR A 180 7.29 15.44 -25.14
C THR A 180 8.12 16.70 -25.39
N PRO A 181 8.95 16.74 -26.44
CA PRO A 181 9.74 17.91 -26.77
C PRO A 181 8.88 19.16 -26.98
N GLN A 182 9.42 20.33 -26.65
CA GLN A 182 8.68 21.58 -26.83
C GLN A 182 8.26 21.79 -28.29
N GLY A 183 6.96 22.00 -28.52
CA GLY A 183 6.39 22.16 -29.86
C GLY A 183 6.15 20.84 -30.62
N SER A 184 6.35 19.70 -29.96
CA SER A 184 5.93 18.38 -30.41
C SER A 184 4.61 17.99 -29.73
N SER A 185 3.86 17.07 -30.35
CA SER A 185 2.78 16.31 -29.72
C SER A 185 3.19 14.88 -29.37
N ASP A 186 4.34 14.44 -29.88
CA ASP A 186 4.76 13.05 -29.81
C ASP A 186 5.65 12.88 -28.58
N ALA A 187 5.14 12.14 -27.60
CA ALA A 187 5.87 11.74 -26.40
C ALA A 187 6.82 10.59 -26.76
N VAL A 188 8.04 10.65 -26.24
CA VAL A 188 9.05 9.60 -26.39
C VAL A 188 9.45 9.06 -25.01
N PRO A 189 9.47 7.74 -24.79
CA PRO A 189 9.91 7.19 -23.53
C PRO A 189 11.42 7.45 -23.36
N ILE A 190 11.83 7.88 -22.18
CA ILE A 190 13.22 8.25 -21.87
C ILE A 190 13.83 7.45 -20.71
N ALA A 191 13.01 6.97 -19.79
CA ALA A 191 13.44 6.18 -18.64
C ALA A 191 12.32 5.26 -18.12
N GLU A 192 12.69 4.26 -17.33
CA GLU A 192 11.80 3.30 -16.68
C GLU A 192 12.11 3.23 -15.19
N ALA A 193 11.11 2.92 -14.37
CA ALA A 193 11.24 2.60 -12.95
C ALA A 193 10.41 1.37 -12.57
N TRP A 194 10.91 0.57 -11.62
CA TRP A 194 10.25 -0.64 -11.13
C TRP A 194 10.84 -1.04 -9.77
N LEU A 195 10.16 -1.94 -9.04
CA LEU A 195 10.68 -2.54 -7.82
C LEU A 195 11.50 -3.79 -8.18
N ASP A 196 12.73 -3.92 -7.69
CA ASP A 196 13.52 -5.12 -7.92
C ASP A 196 12.96 -6.30 -7.09
N PRO A 197 12.42 -7.36 -7.70
CA PRO A 197 11.78 -8.47 -6.98
C PRO A 197 12.76 -9.27 -6.11
N ARG A 198 14.07 -9.01 -6.23
CA ARG A 198 15.11 -9.67 -5.43
C ARG A 198 15.48 -8.90 -4.18
N THR A 199 15.24 -7.59 -4.18
CA THR A 199 15.73 -6.70 -3.12
C THR A 199 14.65 -5.80 -2.54
N ASP A 200 13.46 -5.78 -3.14
CA ASP A 200 12.36 -4.86 -2.84
C ASP A 200 12.83 -3.40 -2.82
N GLN A 201 13.79 -3.06 -3.69
CA GLN A 201 14.31 -1.70 -3.82
C GLN A 201 13.90 -1.10 -5.17
N PRO A 202 13.55 0.19 -5.22
CA PRO A 202 13.25 0.87 -6.47
C PRO A 202 14.50 0.91 -7.35
N LEU A 203 14.35 0.59 -8.62
CA LEU A 203 15.37 0.73 -9.65
C LEU A 203 14.88 1.68 -10.74
N THR A 204 15.83 2.38 -11.34
CA THR A 204 15.58 3.22 -12.50
C THR A 204 16.59 2.98 -13.60
N LYS A 205 16.15 3.18 -14.85
CA LYS A 205 16.98 2.95 -16.04
C LYS A 205 16.66 3.95 -17.12
N ALA A 206 17.71 4.53 -17.69
CA ALA A 206 17.60 5.34 -18.90
C ALA A 206 17.44 4.43 -20.13
N LEU A 207 16.54 4.80 -21.03
CA LEU A 207 16.44 4.17 -22.34
C LEU A 207 17.63 4.55 -23.23
N PRO A 208 18.01 3.68 -24.19
CA PRO A 208 19.12 3.96 -25.09
C PRO A 208 18.77 5.05 -26.11
N GLY A 209 19.75 5.88 -26.49
CA GLY A 209 19.60 6.84 -27.60
C GLY A 209 18.94 8.17 -27.23
N ILE A 210 18.70 8.43 -25.95
CA ILE A 210 18.12 9.71 -25.49
C ILE A 210 19.13 10.84 -25.57
N ASP A 211 18.72 11.94 -26.20
CA ASP A 211 19.45 13.20 -26.22
C ASP A 211 19.13 14.00 -24.96
N TRP A 212 19.91 13.78 -23.90
CA TRP A 212 19.73 14.46 -22.61
C TRP A 212 19.99 15.97 -22.69
N ASP A 213 20.78 16.44 -23.65
CA ASP A 213 20.97 17.87 -23.88
C ASP A 213 19.68 18.50 -24.42
N ALA A 214 18.96 17.81 -25.31
CA ALA A 214 17.66 18.25 -25.80
C ALA A 214 16.56 18.17 -24.73
N VAL A 215 16.57 17.12 -23.90
CA VAL A 215 15.72 17.01 -22.69
C VAL A 215 15.96 18.20 -21.76
N GLY A 216 17.17 18.78 -21.75
CA GLY A 216 17.50 19.94 -20.94
C GLY A 216 17.62 19.64 -19.45
N TRP A 217 17.68 18.36 -19.08
CA TRP A 217 17.92 17.88 -17.73
C TRP A 217 18.78 16.62 -17.76
N GLY A 218 19.80 16.55 -16.92
CA GLY A 218 20.80 15.49 -16.99
C GLY A 218 20.24 14.12 -16.60
N ARG A 219 20.72 13.06 -17.25
CA ARG A 219 20.38 11.67 -16.89
C ARG A 219 20.52 11.40 -15.39
N ASP A 220 21.63 11.83 -14.80
CA ASP A 220 21.95 11.58 -13.39
C ASP A 220 21.06 12.35 -12.41
N GLU A 221 20.24 13.28 -12.92
CA GLU A 221 19.22 14.00 -12.16
C GLU A 221 17.81 13.45 -12.43
N VAL A 222 17.51 13.11 -13.69
CA VAL A 222 16.21 12.55 -14.09
C VAL A 222 15.98 11.17 -13.48
N LEU A 223 17.01 10.31 -13.39
CA LEU A 223 16.83 8.96 -12.85
C LEU A 223 16.49 8.97 -11.34
N PRO A 224 17.20 9.70 -10.45
CA PRO A 224 16.77 9.83 -9.06
C PRO A 224 15.43 10.55 -8.90
N TRP A 225 15.11 11.51 -9.77
CA TRP A 225 13.80 12.16 -9.75
C TRP A 225 12.66 11.19 -10.07
N LEU A 226 12.84 10.34 -11.09
CA LEU A 226 11.90 9.27 -11.41
C LEU A 226 11.83 8.20 -10.31
N GLU A 227 12.96 7.86 -9.68
CA GLU A 227 13.02 6.95 -8.52
C GLU A 227 12.14 7.49 -7.38
N ALA A 228 12.20 8.79 -7.10
CA ALA A 228 11.37 9.44 -6.08
C ALA A 228 9.87 9.48 -6.45
N ILE A 229 9.53 9.70 -7.72
CA ILE A 229 8.13 9.59 -8.19
C ILE A 229 7.62 8.17 -7.99
N TYR A 230 8.41 7.17 -8.41
CA TYR A 230 8.04 5.77 -8.26
C TYR A 230 7.84 5.41 -6.77
N MET A 231 8.75 5.87 -5.91
CA MET A 231 8.63 5.68 -4.46
C MET A 231 7.32 6.26 -3.91
N ASN A 232 6.98 7.50 -4.24
CA ASN A 232 5.77 8.16 -3.73
C ASN A 232 4.47 7.50 -4.23
N HIS A 233 4.45 6.94 -5.44
CA HIS A 233 3.21 6.42 -6.05
C HIS A 233 3.05 4.89 -5.93
N HIS A 234 4.14 4.14 -5.74
CA HIS A 234 4.10 2.67 -5.80
C HIS A 234 4.72 1.96 -4.61
N VAL A 235 5.52 2.64 -3.77
CA VAL A 235 6.26 1.98 -2.69
C VAL A 235 5.86 2.49 -1.33
N LEU A 236 5.77 3.80 -1.17
CA LEU A 236 5.34 4.41 0.08
C LEU A 236 3.81 4.30 0.18
N PRO A 237 3.27 3.76 1.29
CA PRO A 237 1.84 3.78 1.50
C PRO A 237 1.38 5.22 1.61
N ASP A 238 0.31 5.56 0.91
CA ASP A 238 -0.36 6.84 1.09
C ASP A 238 -1.08 6.90 2.45
N ALA A 239 -1.71 8.05 2.74
CA ALA A 239 -2.45 8.24 3.98
C ALA A 239 -3.58 7.20 4.13
N ALA A 240 -4.34 6.94 3.06
CA ALA A 240 -5.45 6.00 3.07
C ALA A 240 -4.98 4.57 3.37
N GLY A 241 -3.95 4.08 2.68
CA GLY A 241 -3.36 2.76 2.90
C GLY A 241 -2.75 2.61 4.30
N THR A 242 -2.13 3.68 4.82
CA THR A 242 -1.59 3.69 6.19
C THR A 242 -2.73 3.60 7.23
N ILE A 243 -3.80 4.38 7.05
CA ILE A 243 -4.98 4.36 7.94
C ILE A 243 -5.67 3.00 7.86
N LEU A 244 -5.88 2.44 6.66
CA LEU A 244 -6.47 1.12 6.46
C LEU A 244 -5.65 0.02 7.14
N THR A 245 -4.31 0.08 7.05
CA THR A 245 -3.44 -0.84 7.78
C THR A 245 -3.68 -0.75 9.30
N GLY A 246 -3.77 0.48 9.85
CA GLY A 246 -4.13 0.70 11.25
C GLY A 246 -5.52 0.15 11.61
N VAL A 247 -6.50 0.24 10.71
CA VAL A 247 -7.82 -0.38 10.86
C VAL A 247 -7.70 -1.90 10.95
N LEU A 248 -6.95 -2.53 10.03
CA LEU A 248 -6.74 -3.97 10.00
C LEU A 248 -6.08 -4.46 11.29
N GLU A 249 -5.05 -3.75 11.78
CA GLU A 249 -4.41 -4.06 13.06
C GLU A 249 -5.39 -3.97 14.22
N ARG A 250 -6.22 -2.91 14.24
CA ARG A 250 -7.22 -2.67 15.29
C ARG A 250 -8.33 -3.72 15.29
N LEU A 251 -8.84 -4.11 14.12
CA LEU A 251 -9.82 -5.19 13.93
C LEU A 251 -9.23 -6.55 14.31
N GLY A 252 -7.96 -6.77 13.94
CA GLY A 252 -7.17 -7.95 14.25
C GLY A 252 -6.77 -8.09 15.72
N GLY A 253 -6.80 -6.99 16.48
CA GLY A 253 -6.38 -6.94 17.88
C GLY A 253 -4.87 -7.03 18.06
N ILE A 254 -4.11 -6.52 17.10
CA ILE A 254 -2.64 -6.47 17.10
C ILE A 254 -2.12 -5.02 17.13
N ASP A 255 -3.01 -4.06 17.33
CA ASP A 255 -2.64 -2.65 17.52
C ASP A 255 -1.87 -2.48 18.84
N GLY A 256 -0.72 -1.81 18.77
CA GLY A 256 0.14 -1.56 19.95
C GLY A 256 1.00 -2.75 20.42
N THR A 257 1.16 -3.79 19.60
CA THR A 257 2.15 -4.86 19.83
C THR A 257 3.41 -4.60 19.00
N ASP A 258 4.32 -3.78 19.52
CA ASP A 258 5.68 -3.60 18.98
C ASP A 258 6.71 -4.38 19.81
#